data_AF-A0A7W4YZI5-F1
#
_entry.id   AF-A0A7W4YZI5-F1
#
_cell.length_a   1.000
_cell.length_b   1.000
_cell.length_c   1.000
_cell.angle_alpha   90.00
_cell.angle_beta   90.00
_cell.angle_gamma   90.00
#
_symmetry.space_group_name_H-M   'P 1'
#
loop_
_entity.id
_entity.type
_entity.pdbx_description
1 polymer ?
#
loop_
_entity_poly.entity_id
_entity_poly.type
_entity_poly.pdbx_seq_one_letter_code
_entity_poly.pdbx_strand_id
1 'polypeptide(L)'
;MAEQRAETDQKRGHHLTVVKDDDFDPEYPHFKGTITCLVPTKCGGWQECPESHQIEGGPVNDGPWDSDEDAPWFEEDYFTFHGVEHEWRYGYGWTVPFEGCCVADNDSSVDSVHDIGLENGEGTYVVDDEWDDTSCTLIVVERVSSRPAQAVTND
;
A
#
# COMPACT_ATOMS: atom_id res chain seq x y z
N MET A 1 15.04 25.56 2.33
CA MET A 1 15.88 24.80 1.38
C MET A 1 14.96 23.73 0.83
N ALA A 2 14.54 23.84 -0.43
CA ALA A 2 13.65 22.88 -1.06
C ALA A 2 14.50 21.71 -1.55
N GLU A 3 14.56 20.63 -0.78
CA GLU A 3 15.24 19.41 -1.20
C GLU A 3 14.28 18.58 -2.03
N GLN A 4 14.73 18.36 -3.26
CA GLN A 4 14.07 17.63 -4.32
C GLN A 4 13.96 16.14 -3.92
N ARG A 5 12.78 15.69 -3.49
CA ARG A 5 12.43 14.27 -3.61
C ARG A 5 11.94 14.02 -5.02
N ALA A 6 12.89 13.86 -5.95
CA ALA A 6 12.64 13.08 -7.14
C ALA A 6 12.65 11.60 -6.74
N GLU A 7 11.59 11.16 -6.06
CA GLU A 7 11.36 9.73 -5.84
C GLU A 7 10.93 9.14 -7.18
N THR A 8 11.87 8.41 -7.76
CA THR A 8 11.75 7.53 -8.93
C THR A 8 10.32 7.11 -9.30
N ASP A 9 9.83 7.64 -10.43
CA ASP A 9 8.71 7.15 -11.27
C ASP A 9 8.94 5.72 -11.81
N GLN A 10 9.35 4.80 -10.95
CA GLN A 10 9.43 3.39 -11.32
C GLN A 10 8.11 2.76 -10.91
N LYS A 11 7.19 2.63 -11.89
CA LYS A 11 5.91 1.91 -11.78
C LYS A 11 6.04 0.74 -10.83
N ARG A 12 5.34 0.81 -9.69
CA ARG A 12 5.43 -0.19 -8.62
C ARG A 12 4.89 -1.56 -9.06
N GLY A 13 4.19 -1.58 -10.20
CA GLY A 13 3.89 -2.79 -10.95
C GLY A 13 2.83 -3.61 -10.22
N HIS A 14 1.64 -3.04 -10.06
CA HIS A 14 0.51 -3.74 -9.49
C HIS A 14 -0.33 -4.35 -10.61
N HIS A 15 -0.71 -5.61 -10.46
CA HIS A 15 -1.75 -6.22 -11.26
C HIS A 15 -3.05 -6.26 -10.47
N LEU A 16 -4.03 -5.50 -10.94
CA LEU A 16 -5.40 -5.60 -10.45
C LEU A 16 -6.17 -6.61 -11.31
N THR A 17 -6.68 -7.68 -10.69
CA THR A 17 -7.65 -8.56 -11.33
C THR A 17 -9.04 -8.16 -10.87
N VAL A 18 -9.91 -7.79 -11.81
CA VAL A 18 -11.30 -7.42 -11.58
C VAL A 18 -12.20 -8.53 -12.13
N VAL A 19 -13.12 -8.99 -11.30
CA VAL A 19 -14.14 -9.98 -11.65
C VAL A 19 -15.52 -9.45 -11.28
N LYS A 20 -16.54 -9.83 -12.04
CA LYS A 20 -17.91 -9.52 -11.68
C LYS A 20 -18.26 -10.27 -10.40
N ASP A 21 -18.96 -9.57 -9.52
CA ASP A 21 -19.47 -10.15 -8.29
C ASP A 21 -20.92 -10.60 -8.48
N ASP A 22 -21.10 -11.89 -8.76
CA ASP A 22 -22.42 -12.49 -9.04
C ASP A 22 -23.30 -12.64 -7.79
N ASP A 23 -22.78 -12.32 -6.60
CA ASP A 23 -23.54 -12.34 -5.34
C ASP A 23 -24.48 -11.11 -5.19
N PHE A 24 -24.34 -10.10 -6.07
CA PHE A 24 -25.12 -8.86 -6.07
C PHE A 24 -26.19 -8.83 -7.15
N ASP A 25 -27.12 -7.87 -7.03
CA ASP A 25 -28.23 -7.69 -7.96
C ASP A 25 -27.74 -7.55 -9.41
N PRO A 26 -28.18 -8.42 -10.35
CA PRO A 26 -27.73 -8.36 -11.73
C PRO A 26 -28.13 -7.08 -12.47
N GLU A 27 -29.12 -6.31 -11.97
CA GLU A 27 -29.47 -4.99 -12.52
C GLU A 27 -28.43 -3.92 -12.16
N TYR A 28 -27.64 -4.13 -11.10
CA TYR A 28 -26.60 -3.22 -10.63
C TYR A 28 -25.25 -3.97 -10.58
N PRO A 29 -24.48 -3.96 -11.68
CA PRO A 29 -23.25 -4.76 -11.76
C PRO A 29 -22.29 -4.37 -10.64
N HIS A 30 -21.94 -5.35 -9.79
CA HIS A 30 -20.93 -5.20 -8.76
C HIS A 30 -19.64 -5.89 -9.20
N PHE A 31 -18.51 -5.38 -8.74
CA PHE A 31 -17.19 -5.89 -9.10
C PHE A 31 -16.35 -6.02 -7.85
N LYS A 32 -15.56 -7.09 -7.80
CA LYS A 32 -14.56 -7.33 -6.77
C LYS A 32 -13.22 -7.60 -7.43
N GLY A 33 -12.15 -7.48 -6.65
CA GLY A 33 -10.83 -7.57 -7.22
C GLY A 33 -9.76 -8.00 -6.25
N THR A 34 -8.61 -8.32 -6.82
CA THR A 34 -7.43 -8.77 -6.10
C THR A 34 -6.24 -8.05 -6.69
N ILE A 35 -5.46 -7.39 -5.84
CA ILE A 35 -4.21 -6.75 -6.22
C ILE A 35 -3.08 -7.73 -5.99
N THR A 36 -2.22 -7.88 -7.00
CA THR A 36 -0.97 -8.63 -6.91
C THR A 36 0.18 -7.67 -7.17
N CYS A 37 1.06 -7.50 -6.18
CA CYS A 37 2.28 -6.74 -6.37
C CYS A 37 3.33 -7.58 -7.11
N LEU A 38 3.88 -7.05 -8.19
CA LEU A 38 4.93 -7.74 -8.95
C LEU A 38 6.31 -7.59 -8.31
N VAL A 39 6.51 -6.53 -7.50
CA VAL A 39 7.77 -6.29 -6.81
C VAL A 39 7.51 -5.81 -5.37
N PRO A 40 7.11 -6.71 -4.45
CA PRO A 40 6.77 -6.34 -3.06
C PRO A 40 7.88 -5.55 -2.36
N THR A 41 9.15 -5.90 -2.60
CA THR A 41 10.30 -5.21 -2.00
C THR A 41 10.50 -3.77 -2.49
N LYS A 42 9.72 -3.32 -3.47
CA LYS A 42 9.69 -1.94 -3.98
C LYS A 42 8.37 -1.23 -3.70
N CYS A 43 7.39 -1.94 -3.15
CA CYS A 43 6.21 -1.28 -2.65
C CYS A 43 6.64 -0.48 -1.43
N GLY A 44 6.48 0.85 -1.51
CA GLY A 44 6.89 1.75 -0.44
C GLY A 44 5.88 1.78 0.69
N GLY A 45 5.85 2.89 1.41
CA GLY A 45 4.92 3.12 2.51
C GLY A 45 5.50 2.72 3.86
N TRP A 46 4.70 2.94 4.88
CA TRP A 46 5.04 2.72 6.27
C TRP A 46 3.86 2.05 6.97
N GLN A 47 4.14 1.41 8.10
CA GLN A 47 3.15 0.82 9.00
C GLN A 47 3.50 1.18 10.43
N GLU A 48 2.52 1.17 11.33
CA GLU A 48 2.80 1.18 12.76
C GLU A 48 3.73 0.02 13.10
N CYS A 49 4.76 0.27 13.91
CA CYS A 49 5.66 -0.81 14.32
C CYS A 49 4.87 -1.87 15.12
N PRO A 50 4.91 -3.15 14.72
CA PRO A 50 4.17 -4.20 15.41
C PRO A 50 4.82 -4.62 16.74
N GLU A 51 6.06 -4.22 16.97
CA GLU A 51 6.82 -4.56 18.18
C GLU A 51 6.58 -3.54 19.29
N SER A 52 6.57 -3.99 20.54
CA SER A 52 6.51 -3.07 21.68
C SER A 52 7.80 -2.25 21.76
N HIS A 53 7.66 -0.94 21.76
CA HIS A 53 8.78 -0.03 22.03
C HIS A 53 9.16 -0.13 23.51
N GLN A 54 10.42 -0.44 23.80
CA GLN A 54 10.94 -0.53 25.16
C GLN A 54 12.30 0.14 25.27
N ILE A 55 12.45 0.99 26.30
CA ILE A 55 13.73 1.56 26.71
C ILE A 55 13.89 1.34 28.21
N GLU A 56 15.10 0.92 28.60
CA GLU A 56 15.44 0.59 30.00
C GLU A 56 14.50 -0.41 30.69
N GLY A 57 13.79 -1.23 29.90
CA GLY A 57 12.88 -2.27 30.39
C GLY A 57 11.43 -1.80 30.67
N GLY A 58 11.08 -0.55 30.34
CA GLY A 58 9.71 -0.03 30.36
C GLY A 58 9.15 0.20 28.95
N PRO A 59 7.81 0.12 28.74
CA PRO A 59 7.18 0.43 27.47
C PRO A 59 7.21 1.94 27.19
N VAL A 60 7.46 2.33 25.94
CA VAL A 60 7.63 3.73 25.51
C VAL A 60 6.88 3.98 24.20
N ASN A 61 5.57 4.17 24.31
CA ASN A 61 4.68 4.28 23.16
C ASN A 61 4.22 5.74 22.93
N ASP A 62 4.72 6.66 23.74
CA ASP A 62 4.48 8.09 23.66
C ASP A 62 5.22 8.71 22.48
N GLY A 63 4.63 9.78 21.94
CA GLY A 63 5.24 10.56 20.88
C GLY A 63 6.32 11.49 21.38
N PRO A 64 7.20 11.97 20.50
CA PRO A 64 8.29 12.89 20.84
C PRO A 64 7.82 14.20 21.48
N TRP A 65 6.57 14.61 21.22
CA TRP A 65 5.98 15.86 21.75
C TRP A 65 5.17 15.66 23.03
N ASP A 66 4.88 14.41 23.38
CA ASP A 66 4.12 14.04 24.58
C ASP A 66 5.02 13.33 25.62
N SER A 67 6.28 13.07 25.29
CA SER A 67 7.25 12.42 26.16
C SER A 67 7.86 13.38 27.18
N ASP A 68 8.43 12.82 28.24
CA ASP A 68 9.21 13.59 29.22
C ASP A 68 10.45 14.22 28.54
N GLU A 69 10.90 15.39 29.01
CA GLU A 69 12.05 16.12 28.43
C GLU A 69 13.38 15.35 28.53
N ASP A 70 13.46 14.36 29.40
CA ASP A 70 14.62 13.47 29.56
C ASP A 70 14.53 12.20 28.70
N ALA A 71 13.42 11.98 28.00
CA ALA A 71 13.27 10.89 27.06
C ALA A 71 14.26 11.05 25.89
N PRO A 72 14.99 9.99 25.51
CA PRO A 72 15.92 10.03 24.38
C PRO A 72 15.31 10.41 23.02
N TRP A 73 13.99 10.31 22.88
CA TRP A 73 13.23 10.66 21.67
C TRP A 73 12.43 11.96 21.83
N PHE A 74 12.60 12.70 22.93
CA PHE A 74 11.95 13.99 23.14
C PHE A 74 12.32 14.96 22.02
N GLU A 75 11.30 15.53 21.39
CA GLU A 75 11.42 16.42 20.22
C GLU A 75 12.07 15.85 18.95
N GLU A 76 12.16 14.52 18.83
CA GLU A 76 12.76 13.87 17.66
C GLU A 76 11.71 13.21 16.76
N ASP A 77 11.67 13.58 15.47
CA ASP A 77 10.79 12.94 14.49
C ASP A 77 11.24 11.50 14.15
N TYR A 78 12.50 11.15 14.45
CA TYR A 78 13.09 9.84 14.16
C TYR A 78 13.78 9.27 15.39
N PHE A 79 13.55 7.99 15.68
CA PHE A 79 14.23 7.31 16.77
C PHE A 79 14.43 5.82 16.51
N THR A 80 15.52 5.23 17.01
CA THR A 80 15.82 3.81 16.82
C THR A 80 15.34 2.98 18.01
N PHE A 81 14.26 2.22 17.82
CA PHE A 81 13.84 1.19 18.77
C PHE A 81 14.25 -0.18 18.25
N HIS A 82 14.69 -1.08 19.16
CA HIS A 82 15.04 -2.47 18.85
C HIS A 82 15.90 -2.66 17.56
N GLY A 83 16.80 -1.71 17.30
CA GLY A 83 17.72 -1.73 16.14
C GLY A 83 17.10 -1.33 14.79
N VAL A 84 15.87 -0.81 14.78
CA VAL A 84 15.15 -0.35 13.60
C VAL A 84 14.85 1.14 13.76
N GLU A 85 15.15 1.94 12.73
CA GLU A 85 14.80 3.36 12.69
C GLU A 85 13.28 3.51 12.49
N HIS A 86 12.67 4.32 13.34
CA HIS A 86 11.25 4.66 13.28
C HIS A 86 11.10 6.14 12.93
N GLU A 87 9.99 6.48 12.27
CA GLU A 87 9.54 7.85 12.06
C GLU A 87 8.23 8.06 12.83
N TRP A 88 8.13 9.13 13.60
CA TRP A 88 6.90 9.51 14.28
C TRP A 88 5.91 10.10 13.27
N ARG A 89 4.69 9.55 13.24
CA ARG A 89 3.59 10.05 12.40
C ARG A 89 2.38 10.32 13.26
N TYR A 90 1.96 11.59 13.31
CA TYR A 90 0.80 11.99 14.09
C TYR A 90 -0.44 11.20 13.68
N GLY A 91 -1.11 10.56 14.65
CA GLY A 91 -2.26 9.68 14.42
C GLY A 91 -1.92 8.21 14.15
N TYR A 92 -0.65 7.88 13.90
CA TYR A 92 -0.18 6.52 13.59
C TYR A 92 0.95 6.02 14.49
N GLY A 93 1.53 6.88 15.33
CA GLY A 93 2.56 6.53 16.28
C GLY A 93 3.95 6.39 15.65
N TRP A 94 4.77 5.50 16.21
CA TRP A 94 6.09 5.18 15.68
C TRP A 94 5.97 4.17 14.53
N THR A 95 6.40 4.60 13.35
CA THR A 95 6.21 3.84 12.11
C THR A 95 7.52 3.32 11.54
N VAL A 96 7.45 2.18 10.87
CA VAL A 96 8.56 1.53 10.17
C VAL A 96 8.19 1.34 8.69
N PRO A 97 9.15 1.07 7.78
CA PRO A 97 8.82 0.70 6.41
C PRO A 97 7.80 -0.45 6.37
N PHE A 98 6.81 -0.35 5.49
CA PHE A 98 5.77 -1.38 5.35
C PHE A 98 6.41 -2.70 4.89
N GLU A 99 6.10 -3.81 5.57
CA GLU A 99 6.56 -5.12 5.15
C GLU A 99 5.59 -5.73 4.14
N GLY A 100 6.02 -5.89 2.89
CA GLY A 100 5.20 -6.47 1.84
C GLY A 100 4.65 -5.42 0.88
N CYS A 101 3.34 -5.40 0.65
CA CYS A 101 2.72 -4.50 -0.33
C CYS A 101 1.57 -3.71 0.31
N CYS A 102 1.86 -2.47 0.70
CA CYS A 102 0.89 -1.57 1.30
C CYS A 102 -0.37 -1.36 0.45
N VAL A 103 -0.26 -1.41 -0.89
CA VAL A 103 -1.43 -1.27 -1.79
C VAL A 103 -2.33 -2.50 -1.73
N ALA A 104 -1.76 -3.71 -1.59
CA ALA A 104 -2.53 -4.96 -1.60
C ALA A 104 -3.20 -5.23 -0.25
N ASP A 105 -2.58 -4.75 0.82
CA ASP A 105 -3.07 -4.87 2.20
C ASP A 105 -3.94 -3.67 2.63
N ASN A 106 -4.15 -2.68 1.76
CA ASN A 106 -4.99 -1.52 2.03
C ASN A 106 -6.40 -1.72 1.47
N ASP A 107 -7.38 -1.79 2.35
CA ASP A 107 -8.80 -1.92 1.98
C ASP A 107 -9.32 -0.75 1.12
N SER A 108 -8.79 0.47 1.25
CA SER A 108 -9.22 1.61 0.40
C SER A 108 -8.87 1.43 -1.07
N SER A 109 -7.87 0.61 -1.39
CA SER A 109 -7.57 0.26 -2.79
C SER A 109 -8.71 -0.51 -3.46
N VAL A 110 -9.60 -1.13 -2.67
CA VAL A 110 -10.78 -1.86 -3.15
C VAL A 110 -11.86 -0.91 -3.66
N ASP A 111 -11.91 0.34 -3.18
CA ASP A 111 -12.89 1.32 -3.67
C ASP A 111 -12.66 1.63 -5.16
N SER A 112 -11.39 1.67 -5.59
CA SER A 112 -11.03 1.86 -7.00
C SER A 112 -11.46 0.67 -7.88
N VAL A 113 -11.64 -0.52 -7.32
CA VAL A 113 -11.93 -1.74 -8.09
C VAL A 113 -13.31 -1.67 -8.74
N HIS A 114 -14.29 -1.17 -8.02
CA HIS A 114 -15.66 -1.09 -8.53
C HIS A 114 -15.74 -0.14 -9.74
N ASP A 115 -15.14 1.04 -9.61
CA ASP A 115 -15.12 2.05 -10.67
C ASP A 115 -14.35 1.56 -11.90
N ILE A 116 -13.17 0.94 -11.69
CA ILE A 116 -12.41 0.32 -12.79
C ILE A 116 -13.23 -0.76 -13.49
N GLY A 117 -13.97 -1.57 -12.72
CA GLY A 117 -14.86 -2.61 -13.26
C GLY A 117 -16.01 -2.05 -14.08
N LEU A 118 -16.65 -0.96 -13.64
CA LEU A 118 -17.70 -0.27 -14.38
C LEU A 118 -17.18 0.33 -15.70
N GLU A 119 -15.99 0.92 -15.69
CA GLU A 119 -15.40 1.60 -16.85
C GLU A 119 -14.79 0.64 -17.87
N ASN A 120 -14.11 -0.42 -17.40
CA ASN A 120 -13.26 -1.27 -18.24
C ASN A 120 -13.77 -2.72 -18.37
N GLY A 121 -14.69 -3.13 -17.48
CA GLY A 121 -15.18 -4.50 -17.37
C GLY A 121 -14.20 -5.44 -16.66
N GLU A 122 -14.54 -6.72 -16.66
CA GLU A 122 -13.70 -7.78 -16.07
C GLU A 122 -12.35 -7.92 -16.79
N GLY A 123 -11.30 -8.25 -16.05
CA GLY A 123 -9.98 -8.49 -16.62
C GLY A 123 -8.84 -8.27 -15.64
N THR A 124 -7.62 -8.41 -16.15
CA THR A 124 -6.41 -8.06 -15.41
C THR A 124 -5.81 -6.79 -15.99
N TYR A 125 -5.42 -5.87 -15.11
CA TYR A 125 -4.94 -4.53 -15.44
C TYR A 125 -3.61 -4.29 -14.74
N VAL A 126 -2.68 -3.66 -15.45
CA VAL A 126 -1.55 -3.00 -14.80
C VAL A 126 -2.08 -1.67 -14.25
N VAL A 127 -1.89 -1.45 -12.95
CA VAL A 127 -2.29 -0.21 -12.28
C VAL A 127 -1.09 0.43 -11.60
N ASP A 128 -1.08 1.76 -11.57
CA ASP A 128 -0.23 2.56 -10.70
C ASP A 128 -1.05 3.01 -9.48
N ASP A 129 -0.40 3.22 -8.34
CA ASP A 129 -0.99 3.71 -7.10
C ASP A 129 -0.67 5.20 -6.90
N GLU A 130 -1.72 6.00 -6.66
CA GLU A 130 -1.61 7.38 -6.23
C GLU A 130 -2.10 7.50 -4.79
N TRP A 131 -1.22 8.00 -3.91
CA TRP A 131 -1.52 8.19 -2.49
C TRP A 131 -1.72 9.66 -2.18
N ASP A 132 -2.79 9.96 -1.45
CA ASP A 132 -2.87 11.18 -0.63
C ASP A 132 -2.63 10.85 0.85
N ASP A 133 -2.79 11.85 1.73
CA ASP A 133 -2.56 11.69 3.17
C ASP A 133 -3.49 10.66 3.84
N THR A 134 -4.57 10.23 3.17
CA THR A 134 -5.67 9.46 3.74
C THR A 134 -6.11 8.25 2.92
N SER A 135 -5.79 8.20 1.62
CA SER A 135 -6.35 7.22 0.69
C SER A 135 -5.37 6.84 -0.43
N CYS A 136 -5.62 5.67 -1.02
CA CYS A 136 -4.92 5.16 -2.19
C CYS A 136 -5.91 5.02 -3.35
N THR A 137 -5.66 5.70 -4.45
CA THR A 137 -6.42 5.55 -5.71
C THR A 137 -5.61 4.73 -6.70
N LEU A 138 -6.26 3.79 -7.40
CA LEU A 138 -5.62 3.00 -8.45
C LEU A 138 -5.92 3.59 -9.84
N ILE A 139 -4.88 3.76 -10.64
CA ILE A 139 -4.99 4.29 -12.00
C ILE A 139 -4.63 3.20 -13.00
N VAL A 140 -5.55 2.88 -13.92
CA VAL A 140 -5.30 1.90 -14.98
C VAL A 140 -4.26 2.44 -15.96
N VAL A 141 -3.15 1.73 -16.07
CA VAL A 141 -2.07 2.00 -17.04
C VAL A 141 -2.35 1.28 -18.35
N GLU A 142 -2.63 -0.02 -18.25
CA GLU A 142 -2.95 -0.86 -19.41
C GLU A 142 -3.72 -2.11 -19.00
N ARG A 143 -4.45 -2.70 -19.96
CA ARG A 143 -5.07 -4.01 -19.80
C ARG A 143 -4.09 -5.11 -20.19
N VAL A 144 -3.92 -6.10 -19.32
CA VAL A 144 -3.09 -7.27 -19.62
C VAL A 144 -3.81 -8.11 -20.67
N SER A 145 -3.20 -8.23 -21.84
CA SER A 145 -3.72 -9.06 -22.92
C SER A 145 -3.63 -10.53 -22.54
N SER A 146 -4.76 -11.25 -22.48
CA SER A 146 -4.72 -12.70 -22.47
C SER A 146 -4.22 -13.18 -23.83
N ARG A 147 -2.98 -13.62 -23.92
CA ARG A 147 -2.50 -14.31 -25.13
C ARG A 147 -3.34 -15.59 -25.23
N PRO A 148 -4.12 -15.83 -26.30
CA PRO A 148 -4.72 -17.14 -26.47
C PRO A 148 -3.57 -18.14 -26.55
N ALA A 149 -3.61 -19.17 -25.69
CA ALA A 149 -2.69 -20.29 -25.79
C ALA A 149 -2.74 -20.78 -27.24
N GLN A 150 -1.63 -20.66 -27.97
CA GLN A 150 -1.54 -21.24 -29.30
C GLN A 150 -1.78 -22.74 -29.12
N ALA A 151 -2.91 -23.21 -29.65
CA ALA A 151 -3.17 -24.64 -29.75
C ALA A 151 -2.04 -25.22 -30.59
N VAL A 152 -1.14 -25.94 -29.92
CA VAL A 152 -0.13 -26.76 -30.58
C VAL A 152 -0.89 -27.92 -31.22
N THR A 153 -1.28 -27.77 -32.48
CA THR A 153 -1.73 -28.89 -33.31
C THR A 153 -0.47 -29.61 -33.77
N ASN A 154 -0.20 -30.78 -33.19
CA ASN A 154 0.73 -31.74 -33.79
C ASN A 154 -0.01 -32.46 -34.92
N ASP A 155 0.44 -32.26 -36.16
CA ASP A 155 0.20 -33.16 -37.30
C ASP A 155 1.00 -34.47 -37.13
#